data_AF-A1RZ47-F1
#
_entry.id   AF-A1RZ47-F1
#
_cell.length_a   1.000
_cell.length_b   1.000
_cell.length_c   1.000
_cell.angle_alpha   90.00
_cell.angle_beta   90.00
_cell.angle_gamma   90.00
#
_symmetry.space_group_name_H-M   'P 1'
#
loop_
_entity.id
_entity.type
_entity.pdbx_description
1 polymer ?
#
loop_
_entity_poly.entity_id
_entity_poly.type
_entity_poly.pdbx_seq_one_letter_code
_entity_poly.pdbx_strand_id
1 'polypeptide(L)'
;MSPSSTLALTLFLGIVAGLLVVVLALILVKGPEGKFKRKRYEAGNPPSGEAKTQLPYQYYGYLLLYLTVEPLLAFLYLYPGVPREQALPSFLVLLSAFLFLAPLVAWGVKAADELERWRA
;
A
#
# COMPACT_ATOMS: atom_id res chain seq x y z
N MET A 1 20.33 9.76 -24.37
CA MET A 1 19.39 8.65 -24.09
C MET A 1 17.99 9.26 -24.03
N SER A 2 16.98 8.63 -24.65
CA SER A 2 15.59 9.10 -24.52
C SER A 2 15.11 8.90 -23.07
N PRO A 3 14.19 9.73 -22.55
CA PRO A 3 13.65 9.55 -21.20
C PRO A 3 13.11 8.14 -20.93
N SER A 4 12.46 7.53 -21.93
CA SER A 4 11.99 6.15 -21.88
C SER A 4 13.12 5.13 -21.74
N SER A 5 14.23 5.31 -22.47
CA SER A 5 15.41 4.45 -22.34
C SER A 5 16.09 4.58 -20.98
N THR A 6 16.12 5.78 -20.40
CA THR A 6 16.66 6.00 -19.06
C THR A 6 15.81 5.30 -18.00
N LEU A 7 14.48 5.46 -18.03
CA LEU A 7 13.56 4.78 -17.12
C LEU A 7 13.66 3.26 -17.22
N ALA A 8 13.67 2.73 -18.44
CA ALA A 8 13.80 1.30 -18.68
C ALA A 8 15.13 0.75 -18.13
N LEU A 9 16.23 1.46 -18.36
CA LEU A 9 17.54 1.07 -17.83
C LEU A 9 17.56 1.11 -16.30
N THR A 10 17.03 2.15 -15.67
CA THR A 10 16.99 2.27 -14.20
C THR A 10 16.17 1.14 -13.58
N LEU A 11 14.99 0.83 -14.12
CA LEU A 11 14.16 -0.28 -13.65
C LEU A 11 14.87 -1.63 -13.83
N PHE A 12 15.47 -1.85 -15.00
CA PHE A 12 16.22 -3.06 -15.28
C PHE A 12 17.37 -3.24 -14.29
N LEU A 13 18.20 -2.21 -14.09
CA LEU A 13 19.30 -2.26 -13.15
C LEU A 13 18.83 -2.50 -11.71
N GLY A 14 17.73 -1.88 -11.28
CA GLY A 14 17.15 -2.11 -9.96
C GLY A 14 16.70 -3.56 -9.74
N ILE A 15 16.02 -4.15 -10.72
CA ILE A 15 15.58 -5.54 -10.67
C ILE A 15 16.78 -6.50 -10.68
N VAL A 16 17.74 -6.27 -11.59
CA VAL A 16 18.95 -7.10 -11.70
C VAL A 16 19.77 -7.03 -10.41
N ALA A 17 19.97 -5.84 -9.84
CA ALA A 17 20.68 -5.67 -8.58
C ALA A 17 19.97 -6.40 -7.43
N GLY A 18 18.65 -6.26 -7.30
CA GLY A 18 17.86 -6.98 -6.29
C GLY A 18 17.98 -8.51 -6.45
N LEU A 19 17.91 -9.00 -7.69
CA LEU A 19 18.04 -10.43 -7.98
C LEU A 19 19.45 -10.95 -7.68
N LEU A 20 20.50 -10.19 -8.02
CA LEU A 20 21.88 -10.54 -7.67
C LEU A 20 22.08 -10.64 -6.16
N VAL A 21 21.49 -9.73 -5.37
CA VAL A 21 21.54 -9.80 -3.90
C VAL A 21 20.89 -11.09 -3.38
N VAL A 22 19.72 -11.45 -3.91
CA VAL A 22 19.03 -12.70 -3.53
C VAL A 22 19.87 -13.93 -3.92
N VAL A 23 20.42 -13.95 -5.13
CA VAL A 23 21.29 -15.05 -5.60
C VAL A 23 22.53 -15.19 -4.72
N LEU A 24 23.20 -14.08 -4.40
CA LEU A 24 24.35 -14.08 -3.48
C LEU A 24 23.95 -14.60 -2.09
N ALA A 25 22.82 -14.16 -1.54
CA ALA A 25 22.32 -14.63 -0.24
C ALA A 25 22.00 -16.14 -0.23
N LEU A 26 21.65 -16.72 -1.38
CA LEU A 26 21.38 -18.15 -1.52
C LEU A 26 22.67 -18.99 -1.66
N ILE A 27 23.72 -18.45 -2.29
CA ILE A 27 25.01 -19.13 -2.53
C ILE A 27 25.94 -19.02 -1.32
N LEU A 28 25.90 -17.90 -0.60
CA LEU A 28 26.74 -17.68 0.57
C LEU A 28 26.46 -18.69 1.68
N VAL A 29 27.51 -19.03 2.43
CA VAL A 29 27.46 -20.02 3.52
C VAL A 29 26.44 -19.59 4.56
N LYS A 30 25.44 -20.45 4.78
CA LYS A 30 24.44 -20.25 5.82
C LYS A 30 25.04 -20.63 7.17
N GLY A 31 24.85 -19.77 8.18
CA GLY A 31 25.23 -20.10 9.55
C GLY A 31 24.53 -21.36 10.07
N PRO A 32 24.99 -21.96 11.18
CA PRO A 32 24.51 -23.26 11.66
C PRO A 32 22.99 -23.32 11.81
N GLU A 33 22.41 -24.47 11.47
CA GLU A 33 20.99 -24.76 11.68
C GLU A 33 20.78 -25.16 13.15
N GLY A 34 19.86 -24.47 13.83
CA GLY A 34 19.55 -24.71 15.24
C GLY A 34 18.08 -25.07 15.43
N LYS A 35 17.77 -25.84 16.48
CA LYS A 35 16.41 -26.32 16.80
C LYS A 35 15.35 -25.21 16.92
N PHE A 36 15.78 -23.98 17.23
CA PHE A 36 14.90 -22.81 17.38
C PHE A 36 15.00 -21.82 16.21
N LYS A 37 15.97 -21.97 15.29
CA LYS A 37 16.22 -21.02 14.20
C LYS A 37 15.05 -20.93 13.20
N ARG A 38 14.27 -22.00 13.10
CA ARG A 38 13.11 -22.13 12.21
C ARG A 38 11.77 -22.03 12.95
N LYS A 39 11.78 -21.86 14.27
CA LYS A 39 10.57 -21.67 15.06
C LYS A 39 10.19 -20.19 15.07
N ARG A 40 8.90 -19.88 15.19
CA ARG A 40 8.43 -18.50 15.34
C ARG A 40 9.07 -17.88 16.58
N TYR A 41 9.48 -16.62 16.44
CA TYR A 41 9.94 -15.84 17.58
C TYR A 41 8.77 -15.62 18.56
N GLU A 42 9.02 -15.86 19.83
CA GLU A 42 8.11 -15.69 20.96
C GLU A 42 8.91 -15.12 22.15
N ALA A 43 8.24 -14.78 23.26
CA ALA A 43 8.88 -14.27 24.48
C ALA A 43 9.65 -15.37 25.28
N GLY A 44 10.55 -16.10 24.63
CA GLY A 44 11.44 -17.12 25.23
C GLY A 44 10.85 -18.52 25.34
N ASN A 45 9.53 -18.69 25.22
CA ASN A 45 8.88 -20.00 25.21
C ASN A 45 8.85 -20.60 23.80
N PRO A 46 8.95 -21.94 23.65
CA PRO A 46 8.67 -22.58 22.38
C PRO A 46 7.25 -22.23 21.91
N PRO A 47 7.05 -21.81 20.64
CA PRO A 47 5.73 -21.49 20.14
C PRO A 47 4.83 -22.72 20.23
N SER A 48 3.64 -22.55 20.77
CA SER A 48 2.62 -23.58 20.92
C SER A 48 1.23 -23.00 20.68
N GLY A 49 0.32 -23.85 20.21
CA GLY A 49 -1.06 -23.45 19.88
C GLY A 49 -1.22 -22.84 18.48
N GLU A 50 -2.47 -22.52 18.14
CA GLU A 50 -2.80 -21.83 16.90
C GLU A 50 -2.46 -20.35 16.99
N ALA A 51 -1.89 -19.81 15.92
CA ALA A 51 -1.65 -18.38 15.82
C ALA A 51 -3.00 -17.66 15.81
N LYS A 52 -3.24 -16.79 16.82
CA LYS A 52 -4.37 -15.85 16.78
C LYS A 52 -4.28 -15.04 15.49
N THR A 53 -5.17 -15.34 14.55
CA THR A 53 -5.22 -14.80 13.18
C THR A 53 -6.40 -13.86 13.04
N GLN A 54 -6.71 -13.11 14.10
CA GLN A 54 -7.64 -12.00 13.95
C GLN A 54 -6.95 -10.96 13.07
N LEU A 55 -7.32 -10.95 11.79
CA LEU A 55 -6.94 -9.88 10.88
C LEU A 55 -7.40 -8.58 11.55
N PRO A 56 -6.51 -7.60 11.77
CA PRO A 56 -6.94 -6.33 12.33
C PRO A 56 -7.78 -5.62 11.26
N TYR A 57 -9.10 -5.81 11.33
CA TYR A 57 -10.10 -5.00 10.62
C TYR A 57 -9.99 -3.51 11.01
N GLN A 58 -9.14 -3.19 11.99
CA GLN A 58 -8.69 -1.85 12.37
C GLN A 58 -8.25 -1.01 11.16
N TYR A 59 -7.60 -1.61 10.16
CA TYR A 59 -7.15 -0.88 8.96
C TYR A 59 -8.22 -0.73 7.88
N TYR A 60 -9.38 -1.38 8.04
CA TYR A 60 -10.38 -1.40 6.98
C TYR A 60 -10.98 -0.02 6.69
N GLY A 61 -11.34 0.74 7.74
CA GLY A 61 -11.80 2.12 7.60
C GLY A 61 -10.77 3.03 6.92
N TYR A 62 -9.49 2.90 7.31
CA TYR A 62 -8.39 3.64 6.69
C TYR A 62 -8.15 3.27 5.23
N LEU A 63 -8.24 1.98 4.89
CA LEU A 63 -8.12 1.50 3.51
C LEU A 63 -9.24 2.05 2.63
N LEU A 64 -10.48 2.07 3.14
CA LEU A 64 -11.62 2.65 2.44
C LEU A 64 -11.41 4.14 2.19
N LEU A 65 -10.98 4.89 3.21
CA LEU A 65 -10.67 6.31 3.07
C LEU A 65 -9.59 6.54 2.01
N TYR A 66 -8.50 5.78 2.08
CA TYR A 66 -7.39 5.88 1.13
C TYR A 66 -7.85 5.63 -0.31
N LEU A 67 -8.50 4.49 -0.56
CA LEU A 67 -8.96 4.09 -1.89
C LEU A 67 -10.03 5.04 -2.45
N THR A 68 -10.83 5.67 -1.59
CA THR A 68 -11.85 6.62 -2.00
C THR A 68 -11.24 7.96 -2.40
N VAL A 69 -10.24 8.44 -1.66
CA VAL A 69 -9.65 9.77 -1.87
C VAL A 69 -8.53 9.75 -2.92
N GLU A 70 -7.79 8.65 -3.05
CA GLU A 70 -6.70 8.48 -4.02
C GLU A 70 -7.05 8.93 -5.46
N PRO A 71 -8.14 8.47 -6.10
CA PRO A 71 -8.46 8.90 -7.46
C PRO A 71 -8.70 10.41 -7.56
N LEU A 72 -9.28 11.03 -6.54
CA LEU A 72 -9.49 12.48 -6.51
C LEU A 72 -8.17 13.25 -6.47
N LEU A 73 -7.18 12.75 -5.72
CA LEU A 73 -5.85 13.33 -5.69
C LEU A 73 -5.13 13.16 -7.03
N ALA A 74 -5.29 12.01 -7.70
CA ALA A 74 -4.75 11.79 -9.04
C ALA A 74 -5.34 12.78 -10.06
N PHE A 75 -6.67 13.01 -10.03
CA PHE A 75 -7.30 14.03 -10.86
C PHE A 75 -6.81 15.44 -10.52
N LEU A 76 -6.67 15.78 -9.24
CA LEU A 76 -6.17 17.08 -8.80
C LEU A 76 -4.73 17.32 -9.27
N TYR A 77 -3.90 16.28 -9.25
CA TYR A 77 -2.53 16.33 -9.77
C TYR A 77 -2.48 16.61 -11.28
N LEU A 78 -3.40 16.04 -12.06
CA LEU A 78 -3.46 16.22 -13.51
C LEU A 78 -4.15 17.53 -13.93
N TYR A 79 -5.00 18.09 -13.07
CA TYR A 79 -5.82 19.28 -13.38
C TYR A 79 -5.04 20.49 -13.93
N PRO A 80 -3.83 20.84 -13.44
CA PRO A 80 -3.04 21.94 -14.00
C PRO A 80 -2.65 21.76 -15.47
N GLY A 81 -2.63 20.52 -15.98
CA GLY A 81 -2.34 20.21 -17.38
C GLY A 81 -3.55 20.34 -18.32
N VAL A 82 -4.73 20.67 -17.80
CA VAL A 82 -5.97 20.78 -18.58
C VAL A 82 -5.97 22.07 -19.42
N PRO A 83 -6.32 22.01 -20.71
CA PRO A 83 -6.48 23.22 -21.54
C PRO A 83 -7.50 24.19 -20.96
N ARG A 84 -7.30 25.50 -21.15
CA ARG A 84 -8.15 26.53 -20.50
C ARG A 84 -9.63 26.39 -20.86
N GLU A 85 -9.93 26.03 -22.11
CA GLU A 85 -11.28 25.78 -22.61
C GLU A 85 -11.97 24.59 -21.92
N GLN A 86 -11.22 23.66 -21.33
CA GLN A 86 -11.73 22.49 -20.63
C GLN A 86 -11.64 22.61 -19.11
N ALA A 87 -10.98 23.64 -18.58
CA ALA A 87 -10.75 23.79 -17.14
C ALA A 87 -12.06 23.75 -16.33
N LEU A 88 -13.08 24.52 -16.72
CA LEU A 88 -14.36 24.54 -16.02
C LEU A 88 -15.11 23.18 -16.14
N PRO A 89 -15.30 22.59 -17.32
CA PRO A 89 -15.86 21.24 -17.44
C PRO A 89 -15.11 20.18 -16.60
N SER A 90 -13.78 20.16 -16.64
CA SER A 90 -12.96 19.22 -15.87
C SER A 90 -13.09 19.44 -14.37
N PHE A 91 -13.18 20.70 -13.92
CA PHE A 91 -13.44 21.02 -12.52
C PHE A 91 -14.82 20.53 -12.07
N LEU A 92 -15.85 20.70 -12.90
CA LEU A 92 -17.19 20.21 -12.59
C LEU A 92 -17.23 18.68 -12.49
N VAL A 93 -16.48 17.97 -13.34
CA VAL A 93 -16.33 16.51 -13.24
C VAL A 93 -15.65 16.14 -11.92
N LEU A 94 -14.53 16.79 -11.56
CA LEU A 94 -13.86 16.55 -10.29
C LEU A 94 -14.77 16.80 -9.09
N LEU A 95 -15.52 17.91 -9.11
CA LEU A 95 -16.50 18.24 -8.07
C LEU A 95 -17.61 17.19 -7.98
N SER A 96 -18.13 16.74 -9.13
CA SER A 96 -19.17 15.69 -9.15
C SER A 96 -18.65 14.36 -8.60
N ALA A 97 -17.41 13.98 -8.93
CA ALA A 97 -16.76 12.78 -8.40
C ALA A 97 -16.55 12.90 -6.88
N PHE A 98 -16.08 14.06 -6.41
CA PHE A 98 -15.95 14.32 -4.97
C PHE A 98 -17.28 14.20 -4.24
N LEU A 99 -18.34 14.83 -4.76
CA LEU A 99 -19.68 14.76 -4.16
C LEU A 99 -20.25 13.33 -4.16
N PHE A 100 -20.00 12.58 -5.23
CA PHE A 100 -20.40 11.17 -5.33
C PHE A 100 -19.67 10.29 -4.30
N LEU A 101 -18.39 10.55 -4.06
CA LEU A 101 -17.55 9.79 -3.12
C LEU A 101 -17.66 10.28 -1.67
N ALA A 102 -18.19 11.49 -1.43
CA ALA A 102 -18.31 12.07 -0.09
C ALA A 102 -19.07 11.18 0.93
N PRO A 103 -20.18 10.49 0.58
CA PRO A 103 -20.83 9.56 1.51
C PRO A 103 -19.93 8.39 1.90
N LEU A 104 -19.09 7.90 0.98
CA LEU A 104 -18.16 6.82 1.24
C LEU A 104 -17.02 7.27 2.15
N VAL A 105 -16.53 8.51 1.98
CA VAL A 105 -15.58 9.13 2.92
C VAL A 105 -16.19 9.26 4.31
N ALA A 106 -17.41 9.79 4.41
CA ALA A 106 -18.11 9.93 5.69
C ALA A 106 -18.29 8.58 6.40
N TRP A 107 -18.64 7.54 5.66
CA TRP A 107 -18.73 6.18 6.20
C TRP A 107 -17.37 5.61 6.60
N GLY A 108 -16.33 5.82 5.78
CA GLY A 108 -14.96 5.41 6.08
C GLY A 108 -14.42 6.03 7.37
N VAL A 109 -14.72 7.31 7.62
CA VAL A 109 -14.36 8.00 8.89
C VAL A 109 -15.07 7.34 10.06
N LYS A 110 -16.38 7.11 9.95
CA LYS A 110 -17.15 6.44 11.01
C LYS A 110 -16.62 5.03 11.29
N ALA A 111 -16.34 4.26 10.25
CA ALA A 111 -15.78 2.91 10.38
C ALA A 111 -14.38 2.91 11.02
N ALA A 112 -13.58 3.94 10.74
CA ALA A 112 -12.28 4.16 11.37
C ALA A 112 -12.38 4.68 12.83
N ASP A 113 -13.54 5.15 13.29
CA ASP A 113 -13.71 5.65 14.66
C ASP A 113 -14.37 4.61 15.60
N GLU A 114 -14.99 3.57 15.05
CA GLU A 114 -15.64 2.50 15.81
C GLU A 114 -14.62 1.54 16.47
N LEU A 115 -13.96 2.01 17.54
CA LEU A 115 -13.00 1.28 18.38
C LEU A 115 -13.53 -0.06 18.92
N GLU A 116 -14.85 -0.24 19.03
CA GLU A 116 -15.46 -1.49 19.47
C GLU A 116 -15.23 -2.62 18.46
N ARG A 117 -15.13 -2.32 17.15
CA ARG A 117 -14.72 -3.30 16.13
C ARG A 117 -13.22 -3.63 16.20
N TRP A 118 -12.47 -2.91 17.03
CA TRP A 118 -11.02 -3.03 17.12
C TRP A 118 -10.59 -3.97 18.25
N ARG A 119 -11.51 -4.26 19.17
CA ARG A 119 -11.33 -5.17 20.30
C ARG A 119 -11.91 -6.53 19.91
N ALA A 120 -11.11 -7.29 19.17
CA ALA A 120 -11.37 -8.71 18.93
C ALA A 120 -10.72 -9.57 20.03
#